data_AF-A3X9U2-F1
#
_entry.id   AF-A3X9U2-F1
#
_cell.length_a   1.000
_cell.length_b   1.000
_cell.length_c   1.000
_cell.angle_alpha   90.00
_cell.angle_beta   90.00
_cell.angle_gamma   90.00
#
_symmetry.space_group_name_H-M   'P 1'
#
loop_
_entity.id
_entity.type
_entity.pdbx_description
1 polymer ?
#
loop_
_entity_poly.entity_id
_entity_poly.type
_entity_poly.pdbx_seq_one_letter_code
_entity_poly.pdbx_strand_id
1 'polypeptide(L)'
;MESTYPGMKVLLANNLMMAYNQAEAAGPVFAFVEDGFTKLPEFEMMLALFSALDTRWVAVMDSLGATPARKSSPLLNVGAGIFELTKTDSPVQFSQYFDMMVKAPRRDQTRAGKRNGAAGSATDFKKIILIGSSTGGVEALRSVLVGFPAQCPPTLIVQHTGKNFGQGLVSLLDRICAAKVLPADDNMTLEPGHVYVAAGQRRHMGMTQRKPMRVRLKEGPPISGHMPSVDALFTSAVPYGKEVVATILTGMGQDGAKGLLALRKAGATTFAQDEKSSVVYGMPRVAWETGAAEKQVSLARMAGALLQAAKA
;
A
#
# COMPACT_ATOMS: atom_id res chain seq x y z
N MET A 1 -12.82 37.13 3.99
CA MET A 1 -12.19 36.00 3.26
C MET A 1 -12.26 36.18 1.75
N GLU A 2 -13.28 36.82 1.17
CA GLU A 2 -13.37 37.05 -0.29
C GLU A 2 -12.33 38.03 -0.87
N SER A 3 -11.79 38.98 -0.11
CA SER A 3 -10.88 40.00 -0.65
C SER A 3 -9.42 39.55 -0.83
N THR A 4 -8.99 38.45 -0.20
CA THR A 4 -7.58 38.04 -0.16
C THR A 4 -7.22 36.96 -1.20
N TYR A 5 -8.21 36.18 -1.66
CA TYR A 5 -7.99 35.07 -2.62
C TYR A 5 -9.09 35.03 -3.70
N PRO A 6 -9.09 35.97 -4.65
CA PRO A 6 -10.08 36.00 -5.73
C PRO A 6 -9.98 34.73 -6.59
N GLY A 7 -11.12 34.08 -6.83
CA GLY A 7 -11.20 32.84 -7.63
C GLY A 7 -11.04 31.54 -6.84
N MET A 8 -10.92 31.59 -5.52
CA MET A 8 -10.94 30.39 -4.67
C MET A 8 -12.30 29.67 -4.80
N LYS A 9 -12.26 28.38 -5.17
CA LYS A 9 -13.43 27.49 -5.17
C LYS A 9 -13.34 26.57 -3.95
N VAL A 10 -14.40 26.55 -3.16
CA VAL A 10 -14.52 25.67 -1.99
C VAL A 10 -15.48 24.55 -2.35
N LEU A 11 -15.02 23.31 -2.20
CA LEU A 11 -15.84 22.11 -2.32
C LEU A 11 -16.08 21.57 -0.91
N LEU A 12 -17.35 21.39 -0.56
CA LEU A 12 -17.74 20.86 0.74
C LEU A 12 -17.95 19.35 0.65
N ALA A 13 -17.40 18.64 1.62
CA ALA A 13 -17.59 17.22 1.81
C ALA A 13 -18.07 16.93 3.24
N ASN A 14 -19.13 16.14 3.37
CA ASN A 14 -19.70 15.73 4.66
C ASN A 14 -19.24 14.32 5.10
N ASN A 15 -18.42 13.65 4.28
CA ASN A 15 -17.78 12.39 4.60
C ASN A 15 -16.50 12.22 3.77
N LEU A 16 -15.64 11.32 4.22
CA LEU A 16 -14.31 11.08 3.63
C LEU A 16 -14.38 10.56 2.18
N MET A 17 -15.37 9.75 1.83
CA MET A 17 -15.55 9.25 0.46
C MET A 17 -15.95 10.35 -0.53
N MET A 18 -16.80 11.28 -0.10
CA MET A 18 -17.19 12.41 -0.94
C MET A 18 -16.02 13.38 -1.11
N ALA A 19 -15.25 13.63 -0.05
CA ALA A 19 -14.02 14.41 -0.10
C ALA A 19 -13.02 13.80 -1.10
N TYR A 20 -12.90 12.47 -1.09
CA TYR A 20 -12.08 11.72 -2.03
C TYR A 20 -12.50 11.92 -3.49
N ASN A 21 -13.76 11.61 -3.83
CA ASN A 21 -14.24 11.71 -5.21
C ASN A 21 -14.11 13.14 -5.75
N GLN A 22 -14.37 14.14 -4.90
CA GLN A 22 -14.18 15.54 -5.25
C GLN A 22 -12.70 15.89 -5.46
N ALA A 23 -11.80 15.37 -4.63
CA ALA A 23 -10.37 15.61 -4.77
C ALA A 23 -9.80 14.97 -6.05
N GLU A 24 -10.24 13.76 -6.39
CA GLU A 24 -9.85 13.08 -7.62
C GLU A 24 -10.36 13.85 -8.87
N ALA A 25 -11.61 14.31 -8.84
CA ALA A 25 -12.22 15.01 -9.97
C ALA A 25 -11.68 16.44 -10.17
N ALA A 26 -11.46 17.17 -9.07
CA ALA A 26 -11.16 18.60 -9.11
C ALA A 26 -9.67 18.93 -8.93
N GLY A 27 -8.85 18.00 -8.44
CA GLY A 27 -7.43 18.21 -8.16
C GLY A 27 -7.16 19.43 -7.25
N PRO A 28 -7.75 19.49 -6.05
CA PRO A 28 -7.65 20.67 -5.19
C PRO A 28 -6.22 20.86 -4.69
N VAL A 29 -5.84 22.12 -4.48
CA VAL A 29 -4.55 22.48 -3.89
C VAL A 29 -4.51 22.15 -2.40
N PHE A 30 -5.64 22.31 -1.71
CA PHE A 30 -5.80 22.03 -0.29
C PHE A 30 -7.01 21.13 -0.01
N ALA A 31 -6.86 20.22 0.95
CA ALA A 31 -7.94 19.47 1.57
C ALA A 31 -7.94 19.76 3.08
N PHE A 32 -9.02 20.36 3.58
CA PHE A 32 -9.21 20.59 5.00
C PHE A 32 -10.04 19.46 5.59
N VAL A 33 -9.53 18.81 6.63
CA VAL A 33 -10.21 17.67 7.27
C VAL A 33 -10.37 17.96 8.75
N GLU A 34 -11.61 17.91 9.22
CA GLU A 34 -11.92 18.09 10.63
C GLU A 34 -11.39 16.91 11.46
N ASP A 35 -10.93 17.20 12.69
CA ASP A 35 -10.33 16.26 13.63
C ASP A 35 -11.15 14.98 13.85
N GLY A 36 -12.49 15.09 13.91
CA GLY A 36 -13.36 13.92 14.01
C GLY A 36 -13.16 12.90 12.89
N PHE A 37 -12.96 13.37 11.65
CA PHE A 37 -12.67 12.50 10.51
C PHE A 37 -11.24 11.98 10.50
N THR A 38 -10.28 12.72 11.06
CA THR A 38 -8.88 12.28 11.12
C THR A 38 -8.65 11.06 12.02
N LYS A 39 -9.60 10.76 12.91
CA LYS A 39 -9.56 9.64 13.86
C LYS A 39 -10.18 8.36 13.30
N LEU A 40 -10.80 8.43 12.12
CA LEU A 40 -11.45 7.29 11.49
C LEU A 40 -10.39 6.36 10.84
N PRO A 41 -10.55 5.03 10.90
CA PRO A 41 -9.64 4.10 10.22
C PRO A 41 -9.50 4.36 8.71
N GLU A 42 -10.58 4.84 8.08
CA GLU A 42 -10.63 5.22 6.67
C GLU A 42 -9.68 6.38 6.34
N PHE A 43 -9.34 7.20 7.33
CA PHE A 43 -8.48 8.37 7.18
C PHE A 43 -7.04 8.02 6.82
N GLU A 44 -6.48 6.95 7.40
CA GLU A 44 -5.11 6.50 7.10
C GLU A 44 -4.91 6.18 5.61
N MET A 45 -5.97 5.67 4.97
CA MET A 45 -5.97 5.34 3.54
C MET A 45 -6.02 6.60 2.65
N MET A 46 -6.63 7.67 3.14
CA MET A 46 -6.68 8.95 2.43
C MET A 46 -5.35 9.69 2.44
N LEU A 47 -4.52 9.53 3.47
CA LEU A 47 -3.19 10.15 3.56
C LEU A 47 -2.30 9.73 2.38
N ALA A 48 -2.27 8.43 2.08
CA ALA A 48 -1.50 7.88 0.96
C ALA A 48 -1.96 8.44 -0.39
N LEU A 49 -3.25 8.72 -0.52
CA LEU A 49 -3.86 9.17 -1.76
C LEU A 49 -3.77 10.69 -1.95
N PHE A 50 -4.00 11.50 -0.92
CA PHE A 50 -3.76 12.95 -1.01
C PHE A 50 -2.30 13.26 -1.30
N SER A 51 -1.38 12.46 -0.74
CA SER A 51 0.04 12.51 -1.11
C SER A 51 0.26 12.27 -2.62
N ALA A 52 -0.56 11.41 -3.23
CA ALA A 52 -0.48 11.08 -4.64
C ALA A 52 -1.14 12.11 -5.57
N LEU A 53 -2.09 12.91 -5.07
CA LEU A 53 -2.76 13.99 -5.83
C LEU A 53 -2.01 15.34 -5.76
N ASP A 54 -0.86 15.41 -5.09
CA ASP A 54 -0.15 16.67 -4.74
C ASP A 54 -1.06 17.68 -4.01
N THR A 55 -2.11 17.18 -3.35
CA THR A 55 -3.03 17.98 -2.53
C THR A 55 -2.44 18.14 -1.13
N ARG A 56 -2.24 19.39 -0.69
CA ARG A 56 -1.83 19.68 0.69
C ARG A 56 -3.00 19.44 1.63
N TRP A 57 -2.76 18.77 2.75
CA TRP A 57 -3.85 18.49 3.68
C TRP A 57 -3.65 19.24 5.00
N VAL A 58 -4.76 19.70 5.55
CA VAL A 58 -4.78 20.54 6.74
C VAL A 58 -5.76 19.92 7.72
N ALA A 59 -5.26 19.52 8.89
CA ALA A 59 -6.10 19.03 9.96
C ALA A 59 -6.69 20.23 10.71
N VAL A 60 -8.01 20.26 10.87
CA VAL A 60 -8.72 21.32 11.60
C VAL A 60 -9.21 20.75 12.93
N MET A 61 -8.56 21.16 14.01
CA MET A 61 -8.74 20.67 15.38
C MET A 61 -9.82 21.43 16.14
N ASP A 62 -10.55 20.71 17.00
CA ASP A 62 -11.61 21.30 17.83
C ASP A 62 -11.07 22.19 18.95
N SER A 63 -9.90 21.88 19.50
CA SER A 63 -9.24 22.69 20.54
C SER A 63 -7.74 22.45 20.62
N LEU A 64 -7.00 23.42 21.19
CA LEU A 64 -5.55 23.33 21.48
C LEU A 64 -5.17 22.16 22.40
N GLY A 65 -6.12 21.64 23.18
CA GLY A 65 -5.93 20.51 24.10
C GLY A 65 -6.31 19.15 23.53
N ALA A 66 -6.85 19.08 22.30
CA ALA A 66 -7.19 17.82 21.67
C ALA A 66 -5.91 17.04 21.35
N THR A 67 -5.87 15.74 21.67
CA THR A 67 -4.74 14.88 21.30
C THR A 67 -4.58 14.91 19.78
N PRO A 68 -3.47 15.46 19.25
CA PRO A 68 -3.30 15.58 17.81
C PRO A 68 -3.35 14.18 17.18
N ALA A 69 -3.96 14.06 15.99
CA ALA A 69 -3.94 12.82 15.22
C ALA A 69 -2.51 12.23 15.11
N ARG A 70 -1.47 13.09 15.13
CA ARG A 70 -0.05 12.72 15.19
C ARG A 70 0.33 11.70 16.28
N LYS A 71 -0.39 11.63 17.40
CA LYS A 71 -0.12 10.64 18.47
C LYS A 71 -0.91 9.33 18.29
N SER A 72 -1.96 9.32 17.48
CA SER A 72 -2.78 8.11 17.23
C SER A 72 -2.32 7.31 16.01
N SER A 73 -1.55 7.91 15.07
CA SER A 73 -1.00 7.17 13.94
C SER A 73 0.45 7.59 13.59
N PRO A 74 1.42 6.65 13.61
CA PRO A 74 2.80 6.89 13.16
C PRO A 74 2.92 7.34 11.70
N LEU A 75 1.88 7.14 10.88
CA LEU A 75 1.80 7.55 9.48
C LEU A 75 1.82 9.08 9.30
N LEU A 76 1.50 9.83 10.35
CA LEU A 76 1.44 11.29 10.36
C LEU A 76 2.81 11.94 10.59
N ASN A 77 3.88 11.16 10.73
CA ASN A 77 5.22 11.66 11.04
C ASN A 77 6.20 11.62 9.84
N VAL A 78 5.73 11.26 8.63
CA VAL A 78 6.62 11.09 7.48
C VAL A 78 6.12 11.85 6.24
N GLY A 79 6.53 13.12 6.15
CA GLY A 79 6.77 13.78 4.86
C GLY A 79 5.60 14.53 4.23
N ALA A 80 5.77 15.86 4.17
CA ALA A 80 5.08 16.84 3.33
C ALA A 80 3.63 17.21 3.71
N GLY A 81 3.51 18.31 4.47
CA GLY A 81 2.39 19.25 4.28
C GLY A 81 1.25 19.23 5.29
N ILE A 82 1.42 18.63 6.48
CA ILE A 82 0.38 18.68 7.52
C ILE A 82 0.47 20.02 8.24
N PHE A 83 -0.50 20.88 8.00
CA PHE A 83 -0.72 22.08 8.80
C PHE A 83 -1.86 21.80 9.77
N GLU A 84 -1.68 22.19 11.03
CA GLU A 84 -2.68 22.05 12.07
C GLU A 84 -3.28 23.43 12.30
N LEU A 85 -4.60 23.54 12.14
CA LEU A 85 -5.37 24.73 12.47
C LEU A 85 -6.33 24.38 13.59
N THR A 86 -6.65 25.34 14.45
CA THR A 86 -7.68 25.15 15.47
C THR A 86 -8.93 25.95 15.11
N LYS A 87 -10.12 25.42 15.42
CA LYS A 87 -11.37 26.15 15.26
C LYS A 87 -11.43 27.43 16.11
N THR A 88 -10.56 27.55 17.11
CA THR A 88 -10.38 28.72 17.97
C THR A 88 -9.44 29.77 17.41
N ASP A 89 -8.76 29.51 16.28
CA ASP A 89 -7.88 30.49 15.65
C ASP A 89 -8.69 31.68 15.11
N SER A 90 -8.20 32.89 15.34
CA SER A 90 -8.84 34.08 14.77
C SER A 90 -8.76 34.08 13.23
N PRO A 91 -9.72 34.71 12.52
CA PRO A 91 -9.68 34.81 11.05
C PRO A 91 -8.38 35.42 10.50
N VAL A 92 -7.73 36.30 11.26
CA VAL A 92 -6.43 36.90 10.91
C VAL A 92 -5.32 35.85 10.99
N GLN A 93 -5.27 35.05 12.05
CA GLN A 93 -4.30 33.97 12.21
C GLN A 93 -4.49 32.89 11.12
N PHE A 94 -5.73 32.49 10.83
CA PHE A 94 -6.03 31.58 9.71
C PHE A 94 -5.45 32.10 8.39
N SER A 95 -5.65 33.38 8.08
CA SER A 95 -5.15 33.98 6.83
C SER A 95 -3.63 33.96 6.75
N GLN A 96 -2.93 34.22 7.85
CA GLN A 96 -1.47 34.17 7.93
C GLN A 96 -0.93 32.75 7.73
N TYR A 97 -1.55 31.75 8.36
CA TYR A 97 -1.19 30.34 8.16
C TYR A 97 -1.47 29.89 6.73
N PHE A 98 -2.62 30.27 6.18
CA PHE A 98 -2.98 29.93 4.80
C PHE A 98 -2.04 30.57 3.77
N ASP A 99 -1.62 31.82 3.98
CA ASP A 99 -0.61 32.48 3.16
C ASP A 99 0.73 31.73 3.14
N MET A 100 1.20 31.29 4.31
CA MET A 100 2.40 30.49 4.45
C MET A 100 2.25 29.13 3.77
N MET A 101 1.09 28.49 3.94
CA MET A 101 0.74 27.23 3.29
C MET A 101 0.69 27.33 1.77
N VAL A 102 0.22 28.42 1.18
CA VAL A 102 0.18 28.61 -0.27
C VAL A 102 1.60 28.81 -0.82
N LYS A 103 2.45 29.57 -0.10
CA LYS A 103 3.79 29.96 -0.54
C LYS A 103 4.89 28.91 -0.30
N ALA A 104 4.64 27.89 0.53
CA ALA A 104 5.64 26.86 0.80
C ALA A 104 6.01 26.07 -0.49
N PRO A 105 7.29 25.70 -0.71
CA PRO A 105 7.74 25.03 -1.94
C PRO A 105 7.12 23.62 -2.11
N ARG A 106 6.71 23.27 -3.35
CA ARG A 106 6.18 21.95 -3.72
C ARG A 106 7.33 20.95 -3.89
N ARG A 107 7.17 19.72 -3.39
CA ARG A 107 8.26 18.72 -3.37
C ARG A 107 8.43 17.94 -4.69
N ASP A 108 7.85 18.42 -5.80
CA ASP A 108 8.15 17.87 -7.11
C ASP A 108 8.10 18.92 -8.23
N GLN A 109 9.27 19.48 -8.58
CA GLN A 109 9.51 20.10 -9.88
C GLN A 109 10.85 19.64 -10.51
N THR A 110 11.52 18.63 -9.96
CA THR A 110 12.84 18.21 -10.48
C THR A 110 12.95 16.75 -10.91
N ARG A 111 11.89 15.92 -10.86
CA ARG A 111 11.99 14.51 -11.28
C ARG A 111 11.11 14.05 -12.44
N ALA A 112 10.29 14.93 -13.03
CA ALA A 112 9.54 14.61 -14.25
C ALA A 112 10.44 14.46 -15.51
N GLY A 113 11.73 14.80 -15.43
CA GLY A 113 12.67 14.72 -16.55
C GLY A 113 13.86 13.81 -16.25
N LYS A 114 13.65 12.49 -16.24
CA LYS A 114 14.66 11.46 -16.58
C LYS A 114 14.01 10.07 -16.54
N ARG A 115 13.23 9.76 -17.59
CA ARG A 115 13.12 8.39 -18.09
C ARG A 115 14.46 8.00 -18.70
N ASN A 116 15.50 7.87 -17.87
CA ASN A 116 16.71 7.19 -18.28
C ASN A 116 16.45 5.71 -18.01
N GLY A 117 16.13 4.99 -19.09
CA GLY A 117 16.26 3.56 -19.13
C GLY A 117 17.69 3.19 -18.78
N ALA A 118 17.94 2.88 -17.52
CA ALA A 118 18.98 1.94 -17.20
C ALA A 118 18.45 0.60 -17.68
N ALA A 119 18.87 0.20 -18.89
CA ALA A 119 18.86 -1.19 -19.31
C ALA A 119 19.74 -1.97 -18.32
N GLY A 120 19.16 -2.32 -17.17
CA GLY A 120 19.71 -3.33 -16.29
C GLY A 120 19.63 -4.66 -17.03
N SER A 121 20.77 -5.33 -17.14
CA SER A 121 20.96 -6.64 -17.76
C SER A 121 19.74 -7.55 -17.62
N ALA A 122 19.39 -8.30 -18.67
CA ALA A 122 18.40 -9.38 -18.62
C ALA A 122 18.48 -10.12 -17.27
N THR A 123 17.53 -9.88 -16.38
CA THR A 123 17.62 -10.32 -15.00
C THR A 123 17.26 -11.81 -14.94
N ASP A 124 18.22 -12.64 -14.48
CA ASP A 124 18.13 -14.10 -14.31
C ASP A 124 17.18 -14.52 -13.16
N PHE A 125 15.99 -13.93 -13.08
CA PHE A 125 14.98 -14.32 -12.10
C PHE A 125 14.29 -15.61 -12.58
N LYS A 126 14.38 -16.67 -11.76
CA LYS A 126 13.84 -18.00 -12.08
C LYS A 126 12.59 -18.34 -11.28
N LYS A 127 12.25 -17.50 -10.30
CA LYS A 127 11.14 -17.72 -9.36
C LYS A 127 10.10 -16.62 -9.46
N ILE A 128 8.92 -16.89 -8.93
CA ILE A 128 7.86 -15.91 -8.70
C ILE A 128 7.85 -15.43 -7.25
N ILE A 129 7.31 -14.24 -7.01
CA ILE A 129 7.17 -13.68 -5.67
C ILE A 129 5.69 -13.64 -5.26
N LEU A 130 5.37 -14.10 -4.05
CA LEU A 130 4.03 -14.00 -3.46
C LEU A 130 4.09 -13.13 -2.19
N ILE A 131 3.16 -12.17 -2.07
CA ILE A 131 3.11 -11.24 -0.92
C ILE A 131 1.72 -11.24 -0.30
N GLY A 132 1.66 -11.42 1.01
CA GLY A 132 0.46 -11.24 1.83
C GLY A 132 0.58 -10.06 2.78
N SER A 133 -0.47 -9.25 2.90
CA SER A 133 -0.47 -8.05 3.76
C SER A 133 -1.88 -7.62 4.17
N SER A 134 -1.99 -6.86 5.27
CA SER A 134 -3.26 -6.34 5.79
C SER A 134 -3.06 -4.93 6.38
N THR A 135 -3.42 -4.67 7.64
CA THR A 135 -3.21 -3.37 8.31
C THR A 135 -1.75 -2.90 8.25
N GLY A 136 -1.55 -1.67 7.76
CA GLY A 136 -0.21 -1.11 7.46
C GLY A 136 0.40 -1.61 6.14
N GLY A 137 -0.29 -2.49 5.42
CA GLY A 137 0.20 -3.17 4.22
C GLY A 137 0.42 -2.24 3.04
N VAL A 138 -0.38 -1.19 2.87
CA VAL A 138 -0.23 -0.22 1.76
C VAL A 138 1.16 0.43 1.76
N GLU A 139 1.58 0.99 2.90
CA GLU A 139 2.92 1.59 3.02
C GLU A 139 4.03 0.53 2.96
N ALA A 140 3.79 -0.67 3.51
CA ALA A 140 4.75 -1.76 3.42
C ALA A 140 4.98 -2.19 1.96
N LEU A 141 3.91 -2.35 1.19
CA LEU A 141 3.94 -2.67 -0.23
C LEU A 141 4.64 -1.57 -1.03
N ARG A 142 4.33 -0.30 -0.77
CA ARG A 142 5.04 0.84 -1.37
C ARG A 142 6.55 0.76 -1.08
N SER A 143 6.94 0.55 0.18
CA SER A 143 8.36 0.46 0.56
C SER A 143 9.08 -0.71 -0.12
N VAL A 144 8.40 -1.83 -0.33
CA VAL A 144 8.98 -3.02 -0.98
C VAL A 144 9.06 -2.84 -2.50
N LEU A 145 7.96 -2.44 -3.14
CA LEU A 145 7.84 -2.43 -4.60
C LEU A 145 8.60 -1.27 -5.27
N VAL A 146 8.84 -0.15 -4.58
CA VAL A 146 9.74 0.90 -5.09
C VAL A 146 11.18 0.38 -5.23
N GLY A 147 11.56 -0.66 -4.48
CA GLY A 147 12.83 -1.35 -4.63
C GLY A 147 12.88 -2.35 -5.79
N PHE A 148 11.76 -2.61 -6.49
CA PHE A 148 11.72 -3.58 -7.59
C PHE A 148 12.14 -2.92 -8.91
N PRO A 149 12.99 -3.58 -9.73
CA PRO A 149 13.34 -3.09 -11.05
C PRO A 149 12.16 -3.23 -12.03
N ALA A 150 12.22 -2.55 -13.18
CA ALA A 150 11.19 -2.66 -14.21
C ALA A 150 11.00 -4.10 -14.73
N GLN A 151 12.07 -4.92 -14.73
CA GLN A 151 12.03 -6.35 -15.07
C GLN A 151 12.10 -7.25 -13.83
N CYS A 152 11.34 -6.92 -12.79
CA CYS A 152 11.25 -7.75 -11.58
C CYS A 152 10.67 -9.15 -11.86
N PRO A 153 10.81 -10.11 -10.94
CA PRO A 153 10.08 -11.37 -11.03
C PRO A 153 8.56 -11.15 -11.11
N PRO A 154 7.80 -12.04 -11.77
CA PRO A 154 6.34 -12.00 -11.68
C PRO A 154 5.91 -12.07 -10.21
N THR A 155 5.09 -11.11 -9.78
CA THR A 155 4.73 -10.94 -8.38
C THR A 155 3.22 -10.95 -8.20
N LEU A 156 2.70 -11.73 -7.25
CA LEU A 156 1.29 -11.74 -6.88
C LEU A 156 1.11 -11.27 -5.44
N ILE A 157 0.14 -10.40 -5.23
CA ILE A 157 -0.09 -9.73 -3.94
C ILE A 157 -1.54 -9.89 -3.52
N VAL A 158 -1.77 -10.44 -2.34
CA VAL A 158 -3.06 -10.29 -1.64
C VAL A 158 -2.89 -9.21 -0.56
N GLN A 159 -3.69 -8.15 -0.68
CA GLN A 159 -3.84 -7.11 0.33
C GLN A 159 -5.26 -7.15 0.86
N HIS A 160 -5.41 -7.36 2.17
CA HIS A 160 -6.72 -7.24 2.81
C HIS A 160 -7.14 -5.77 2.84
N THR A 161 -8.27 -5.48 2.22
CA THR A 161 -8.87 -4.14 2.23
C THR A 161 -10.37 -4.26 1.95
N GLY A 162 -11.12 -3.20 2.21
CA GLY A 162 -12.53 -3.11 1.84
C GLY A 162 -12.74 -3.19 0.33
N LYS A 163 -13.93 -3.61 -0.09
CA LYS A 163 -14.28 -3.89 -1.51
C LYS A 163 -14.00 -2.71 -2.47
N ASN A 164 -14.03 -1.48 -1.97
CA ASN A 164 -13.96 -0.27 -2.80
C ASN A 164 -12.53 0.30 -2.94
N PHE A 165 -11.52 -0.27 -2.27
CA PHE A 165 -10.19 0.33 -2.18
C PHE A 165 -9.15 -0.28 -3.13
N GLY A 166 -9.47 -1.38 -3.80
CA GLY A 166 -8.52 -2.14 -4.61
C GLY A 166 -7.96 -1.35 -5.80
N GLN A 167 -8.81 -0.64 -6.54
CA GLN A 167 -8.41 0.08 -7.75
C GLN A 167 -7.50 1.29 -7.44
N GLY A 168 -7.80 2.03 -6.37
CA GLY A 168 -6.97 3.14 -5.92
C GLY A 168 -5.57 2.69 -5.50
N LEU A 169 -5.48 1.57 -4.77
CA LEU A 169 -4.19 0.98 -4.39
C LEU A 169 -3.34 0.58 -5.61
N VAL A 170 -3.94 -0.12 -6.57
CA VAL A 170 -3.23 -0.51 -7.79
C VAL A 170 -2.70 0.70 -8.54
N SER A 171 -3.55 1.72 -8.72
CA SER A 171 -3.19 2.95 -9.44
C SER A 171 -2.09 3.75 -8.72
N LEU A 172 -2.09 3.73 -7.38
CA LEU A 172 -1.01 4.30 -6.58
C LEU A 172 0.31 3.57 -6.82
N LEU A 173 0.30 2.24 -6.71
CA LEU A 173 1.51 1.42 -6.85
C LEU A 173 2.08 1.48 -8.27
N ASP A 174 1.23 1.42 -9.31
CA ASP A 174 1.66 1.49 -10.71
C ASP A 174 2.38 2.81 -11.04
N ARG A 175 1.93 3.91 -10.45
CA ARG A 175 2.52 5.24 -10.65
C ARG A 175 3.90 5.41 -10.00
N ILE A 176 4.15 4.74 -8.87
CA ILE A 176 5.38 4.94 -8.08
C ILE A 176 6.44 3.86 -8.31
N CYS A 177 6.04 2.71 -8.86
CA CYS A 177 6.94 1.57 -9.09
C CYS A 177 7.51 1.59 -10.51
N ALA A 178 8.69 1.01 -10.69
CA ALA A 178 9.26 0.80 -12.02
C ALA A 178 8.60 -0.39 -12.75
N ALA A 179 8.15 -1.38 -12.00
CA ALA A 179 7.38 -2.52 -12.49
C ALA A 179 5.93 -2.11 -12.80
N LYS A 180 5.30 -2.79 -13.75
CA LYS A 180 3.90 -2.56 -14.11
C LYS A 180 2.98 -3.23 -13.08
N VAL A 181 2.14 -2.46 -12.42
CA VAL A 181 1.24 -2.95 -11.38
C VAL A 181 -0.19 -2.98 -11.90
N LEU A 182 -0.81 -4.16 -11.82
CA LEU A 182 -2.12 -4.44 -12.41
C LEU A 182 -3.09 -4.98 -11.37
N PRO A 183 -4.41 -4.69 -11.50
CA PRO A 183 -5.39 -5.41 -10.73
C PRO A 183 -5.39 -6.87 -11.19
N ALA A 184 -5.48 -7.79 -10.26
CA ALA A 184 -5.56 -9.21 -10.59
C ALA A 184 -6.88 -9.52 -11.33
N ASP A 185 -6.77 -10.15 -12.49
CA ASP A 185 -7.90 -10.66 -13.27
C ASP A 185 -7.66 -12.14 -13.64
N ASP A 186 -8.74 -12.86 -13.91
CA ASP A 186 -8.67 -14.29 -14.20
C ASP A 186 -7.92 -14.56 -15.51
N ASN A 187 -7.15 -15.64 -15.53
CA ASN A 187 -6.43 -16.14 -16.70
C ASN A 187 -5.31 -15.23 -17.26
N MET A 188 -4.92 -14.16 -16.54
CA MET A 188 -3.73 -13.36 -16.87
C MET A 188 -2.46 -14.23 -16.80
N THR A 189 -1.63 -14.21 -17.84
CA THR A 189 -0.31 -14.86 -17.82
C THR A 189 0.60 -14.15 -16.85
N LEU A 190 1.37 -14.90 -16.05
CA LEU A 190 2.39 -14.31 -15.17
C LEU A 190 3.64 -13.95 -15.98
N GLU A 191 3.93 -12.66 -16.06
CA GLU A 191 5.00 -12.11 -16.89
C GLU A 191 6.07 -11.41 -16.04
N PRO A 192 7.35 -11.47 -16.42
CA PRO A 192 8.39 -10.61 -15.83
C PRO A 192 8.01 -9.14 -15.91
N GLY A 193 8.44 -8.35 -14.92
CA GLY A 193 8.12 -6.93 -14.80
C GLY A 193 6.70 -6.60 -14.38
N HIS A 194 5.88 -7.62 -14.05
CA HIS A 194 4.49 -7.44 -13.67
C HIS A 194 4.20 -7.82 -12.22
N VAL A 195 3.38 -6.99 -11.58
CA VAL A 195 2.86 -7.18 -10.23
C VAL A 195 1.33 -7.23 -10.28
N TYR A 196 0.72 -8.32 -9.85
CA TYR A 196 -0.73 -8.54 -9.86
C TYR A 196 -1.27 -8.41 -8.44
N VAL A 197 -2.20 -7.47 -8.22
CA VAL A 197 -2.72 -7.16 -6.90
C VAL A 197 -4.19 -7.54 -6.78
N ALA A 198 -4.49 -8.44 -5.85
CA ALA A 198 -5.83 -8.71 -5.38
C ALA A 198 -6.09 -7.94 -4.08
N ALA A 199 -6.86 -6.87 -4.21
CA ALA A 199 -7.30 -6.01 -3.12
C ALA A 199 -8.79 -5.69 -3.31
N GLY A 200 -9.62 -5.87 -2.28
CA GLY A 200 -11.07 -5.64 -2.36
C GLY A 200 -11.83 -6.61 -3.28
N GLN A 201 -11.20 -7.73 -3.68
CA GLN A 201 -11.78 -8.71 -4.59
C GLN A 201 -12.89 -9.56 -3.95
N ARG A 202 -13.90 -9.93 -4.74
CA ARG A 202 -14.98 -10.86 -4.33
C ARG A 202 -14.64 -12.33 -4.55
N ARG A 203 -13.42 -12.61 -4.99
CA ARG A 203 -12.89 -13.94 -5.31
C ARG A 203 -11.50 -14.06 -4.72
N HIS A 204 -11.11 -15.27 -4.35
CA HIS A 204 -9.75 -15.56 -3.94
C HIS A 204 -8.84 -15.56 -5.17
N MET A 205 -7.71 -14.87 -5.06
CA MET A 205 -6.63 -14.99 -6.04
C MET A 205 -5.76 -16.19 -5.71
N GLY A 206 -5.41 -16.93 -6.74
CA GLY A 206 -4.40 -17.98 -6.72
C GLY A 206 -3.77 -18.13 -8.09
N MET A 207 -3.15 -19.29 -8.33
CA MET A 207 -2.44 -19.60 -9.57
C MET A 207 -2.90 -20.93 -10.17
N THR A 208 -2.81 -21.05 -11.49
CA THR A 208 -3.08 -22.32 -12.19
C THR A 208 -1.95 -23.32 -11.94
N GLN A 209 -2.30 -24.60 -11.75
CA GLN A 209 -1.34 -25.71 -11.57
C GLN A 209 -0.82 -26.30 -12.89
N ARG A 210 -0.75 -25.48 -13.95
CA ARG A 210 -0.15 -25.84 -15.25
C ARG A 210 0.72 -24.72 -15.78
N LYS A 211 1.71 -25.06 -16.60
CA LYS A 211 2.49 -24.08 -17.38
C LYS A 211 1.75 -23.75 -18.70
N PRO A 212 1.83 -22.50 -19.19
CA PRO A 212 2.36 -21.32 -18.50
C PRO A 212 1.49 -20.97 -17.28
N MET A 213 2.12 -20.49 -16.21
CA MET A 213 1.43 -20.10 -14.97
C MET A 213 0.55 -18.88 -15.22
N ARG A 214 -0.69 -18.91 -14.72
CA ARG A 214 -1.66 -17.83 -14.86
C ARG A 214 -2.31 -17.50 -13.52
N VAL A 215 -2.74 -16.26 -13.37
CA VAL A 215 -3.66 -15.85 -12.29
C VAL A 215 -4.95 -16.65 -12.40
N ARG A 216 -5.44 -17.14 -11.27
CA ARG A 216 -6.73 -17.80 -11.15
C ARG A 216 -7.56 -17.11 -10.09
N LEU A 217 -8.74 -16.63 -10.45
CA LEU A 217 -9.71 -16.10 -9.50
C LEU A 217 -10.79 -17.17 -9.23
N LYS A 218 -10.99 -17.53 -7.96
CA LYS A 218 -11.93 -18.57 -7.54
C LYS A 218 -12.91 -18.05 -6.49
N GLU A 219 -14.19 -18.33 -6.69
CA GLU A 219 -15.21 -18.11 -5.67
C GLU A 219 -15.06 -19.12 -4.52
N GLY A 220 -15.46 -18.70 -3.32
CA GLY A 220 -15.42 -19.53 -2.13
C GLY A 220 -15.84 -18.77 -0.90
N PRO A 221 -16.03 -19.47 0.23
CA PRO A 221 -16.24 -18.82 1.52
C PRO A 221 -14.96 -18.08 1.96
N PRO A 222 -15.07 -17.02 2.79
CA PRO A 222 -13.91 -16.38 3.39
C PRO A 222 -12.99 -17.39 4.09
N ILE A 223 -11.69 -17.24 3.92
CA ILE A 223 -10.67 -18.06 4.60
C ILE A 223 -10.05 -17.20 5.69
N SER A 224 -10.03 -17.70 6.92
CA SER A 224 -9.60 -16.93 8.10
C SER A 224 -10.34 -15.59 8.24
N GLY A 225 -11.59 -15.52 7.77
CA GLY A 225 -12.42 -14.31 7.79
C GLY A 225 -12.18 -13.33 6.64
N HIS A 226 -11.29 -13.63 5.69
CA HIS A 226 -10.89 -12.71 4.62
C HIS A 226 -11.25 -13.20 3.22
N MET A 227 -11.56 -12.25 2.34
CA MET A 227 -11.75 -12.43 0.91
C MET A 227 -11.32 -11.13 0.19
N PRO A 228 -10.27 -11.16 -0.64
CA PRO A 228 -9.37 -12.30 -0.92
C PRO A 228 -8.56 -12.71 0.33
N SER A 229 -8.00 -13.92 0.33
CA SER A 229 -7.21 -14.48 1.44
C SER A 229 -5.80 -14.79 0.97
N VAL A 230 -4.83 -14.54 1.86
CA VAL A 230 -3.42 -14.84 1.64
C VAL A 230 -3.17 -16.35 1.65
N ASP A 231 -3.80 -17.11 2.56
CA ASP A 231 -3.71 -18.58 2.56
C ASP A 231 -4.17 -19.18 1.22
N ALA A 232 -5.20 -18.61 0.60
CA ALA A 232 -5.67 -19.06 -0.71
C ALA A 232 -4.60 -18.91 -1.80
N LEU A 233 -3.96 -17.72 -1.85
CA LEU A 233 -2.88 -17.45 -2.80
C LEU A 233 -1.72 -18.42 -2.57
N PHE A 234 -1.23 -18.50 -1.34
CA PHE A 234 -0.05 -19.29 -1.02
C PHE A 234 -0.27 -20.79 -1.23
N THR A 235 -1.43 -21.31 -0.80
CA THR A 235 -1.76 -22.73 -0.99
C THR A 235 -1.85 -23.11 -2.46
N SER A 236 -2.36 -22.22 -3.31
CA SER A 236 -2.46 -22.48 -4.76
C SER A 236 -1.09 -22.68 -5.44
N ALA A 237 -0.03 -22.09 -4.87
CA ALA A 237 1.32 -22.14 -5.40
C ALA A 237 2.20 -23.27 -4.82
N VAL A 238 1.68 -24.07 -3.87
CA VAL A 238 2.39 -25.21 -3.26
C VAL A 238 3.00 -26.19 -4.29
N PRO A 239 2.31 -26.56 -5.38
CA PRO A 239 2.92 -27.43 -6.41
C PRO A 239 4.19 -26.85 -7.06
N TYR A 240 4.40 -25.55 -6.96
CA TYR A 240 5.55 -24.80 -7.48
C TYR A 240 6.51 -24.34 -6.38
N GLY A 241 6.49 -24.95 -5.18
CA GLY A 241 7.26 -24.46 -4.03
C GLY A 241 8.70 -24.04 -4.34
N LYS A 242 9.46 -24.87 -5.06
CA LYS A 242 10.85 -24.56 -5.45
C LYS A 242 11.00 -23.37 -6.41
N GLU A 243 9.94 -23.01 -7.14
CA GLU A 243 9.87 -21.86 -8.05
C GLU A 243 9.27 -20.62 -7.34
N VAL A 244 9.04 -20.65 -6.03
CA VAL A 244 8.35 -19.59 -5.26
C VAL A 244 9.26 -18.98 -4.20
N VAL A 245 9.18 -17.66 -4.09
CA VAL A 245 9.57 -16.88 -2.91
C VAL A 245 8.32 -16.26 -2.33
N ALA A 246 8.08 -16.36 -1.03
CA ALA A 246 6.88 -15.81 -0.42
C ALA A 246 7.18 -15.02 0.85
N THR A 247 6.40 -13.97 1.11
CA THR A 247 6.52 -13.20 2.34
C THR A 247 5.17 -12.76 2.89
N ILE A 248 5.12 -12.67 4.22
CA ILE A 248 4.02 -12.03 4.95
C ILE A 248 4.53 -10.70 5.52
N LEU A 249 3.81 -9.63 5.21
CA LEU A 249 4.03 -8.28 5.74
C LEU A 249 3.05 -7.99 6.88
N THR A 250 3.20 -6.80 7.46
CA THR A 250 2.34 -6.25 8.53
C THR A 250 0.86 -6.51 8.29
N GLY A 251 0.16 -6.81 9.38
CA GLY A 251 -1.25 -7.12 9.36
C GLY A 251 -1.74 -7.77 10.63
N MET A 252 -3.03 -7.61 10.90
CA MET A 252 -3.71 -8.29 12.01
C MET A 252 -4.11 -9.73 11.61
N GLY A 253 -4.18 -10.62 12.60
CA GLY A 253 -4.68 -11.98 12.42
C GLY A 253 -3.59 -12.97 12.01
N GLN A 254 -4.00 -14.04 11.34
CA GLN A 254 -3.14 -15.20 11.05
C GLN A 254 -3.20 -15.67 9.59
N ASP A 255 -3.98 -15.00 8.75
CA ASP A 255 -4.13 -15.41 7.36
C ASP A 255 -2.78 -15.36 6.64
N GLY A 256 -2.53 -16.36 5.79
CA GLY A 256 -1.26 -16.58 5.12
C GLY A 256 -0.29 -17.48 5.89
N ALA A 257 -0.36 -17.58 7.21
CA ALA A 257 0.62 -18.36 7.98
C ALA A 257 0.58 -19.86 7.62
N LYS A 258 -0.61 -20.43 7.41
CA LYS A 258 -0.77 -21.84 7.03
C LYS A 258 -0.26 -22.10 5.61
N GLY A 259 -0.62 -21.24 4.67
CA GLY A 259 -0.17 -21.30 3.28
C GLY A 259 1.34 -21.10 3.16
N LEU A 260 1.91 -20.19 3.95
CA LEU A 260 3.36 -19.94 3.95
C LEU A 260 4.12 -21.15 4.50
N LEU A 261 3.60 -21.82 5.53
CA LEU A 261 4.18 -23.05 6.05
C LEU A 261 4.12 -24.18 5.02
N ALA A 262 3.00 -24.30 4.29
CA ALA A 262 2.87 -25.28 3.22
C ALA A 262 3.86 -25.01 2.08
N LEU A 263 4.04 -23.74 1.69
CA LEU A 263 5.05 -23.32 0.71
C LEU A 263 6.47 -23.66 1.17
N ARG A 264 6.81 -23.35 2.43
CA ARG A 264 8.12 -23.68 3.01
C ARG A 264 8.37 -25.19 2.95
N LYS A 265 7.38 -26.01 3.34
CA LYS A 265 7.48 -27.47 3.27
C LYS A 265 7.64 -27.98 1.82
N ALA A 266 7.12 -27.25 0.84
CA ALA A 266 7.30 -27.55 -0.59
C ALA A 266 8.61 -27.02 -1.19
N GLY A 267 9.48 -26.38 -0.37
CA GLY A 267 10.79 -25.89 -0.78
C GLY A 267 10.83 -24.42 -1.23
N ALA A 268 9.79 -23.64 -0.95
CA ALA A 268 9.81 -22.20 -1.18
C ALA A 268 10.68 -21.49 -0.14
N THR A 269 11.37 -20.44 -0.57
CA THR A 269 12.05 -19.52 0.37
C THR A 269 11.00 -18.59 0.97
N THR A 270 10.88 -18.56 2.29
CA THR A 270 9.82 -17.81 2.98
C THR A 270 10.33 -16.78 3.98
N PHE A 271 9.72 -15.59 3.96
CA PHE A 271 10.07 -14.47 4.83
C PHE A 271 8.86 -13.98 5.64
N ALA A 272 9.13 -13.34 6.77
CA ALA A 272 8.16 -12.54 7.50
C ALA A 272 8.76 -11.15 7.81
N GLN A 273 7.94 -10.11 7.78
CA GLN A 273 8.35 -8.79 8.25
C GLN A 273 8.65 -8.82 9.76
N ASP A 274 9.73 -8.18 10.19
CA ASP A 274 10.07 -8.11 11.61
C ASP A 274 9.07 -7.26 12.42
N GLU A 275 9.06 -7.47 13.74
CA GLU A 275 8.18 -6.74 14.65
C GLU A 275 8.45 -5.23 14.63
N LYS A 276 9.73 -4.84 14.66
CA LYS A 276 10.15 -3.44 14.78
C LYS A 276 9.65 -2.57 13.62
N SER A 277 9.57 -3.12 12.41
CA SER A 277 9.10 -2.39 11.23
C SER A 277 7.62 -2.62 10.91
N SER A 278 6.94 -3.53 11.61
CA SER A 278 5.52 -3.80 11.42
C SER A 278 4.66 -2.76 12.12
N VAL A 279 3.64 -2.24 11.44
CA VAL A 279 2.60 -1.41 12.08
C VAL A 279 1.74 -2.29 12.99
N VAL A 280 1.38 -3.48 12.50
CA VAL A 280 0.69 -4.52 13.26
C VAL A 280 1.44 -5.84 13.07
N TYR A 281 2.07 -6.31 14.14
CA TYR A 281 2.81 -7.56 14.17
C TYR A 281 1.91 -8.76 14.53
N GLY A 282 0.85 -8.97 13.73
CA GLY A 282 -0.06 -10.10 13.86
C GLY A 282 0.30 -11.24 12.89
N MET A 283 0.02 -11.03 11.60
CA MET A 283 0.28 -12.00 10.55
C MET A 283 1.76 -12.43 10.49
N PRO A 284 2.75 -11.51 10.52
CA PRO A 284 4.16 -11.92 10.53
C PRO A 284 4.55 -12.70 11.79
N ARG A 285 3.99 -12.33 12.95
CA ARG A 285 4.24 -13.02 14.22
C ARG A 285 3.79 -14.47 14.18
N VAL A 286 2.55 -14.72 13.73
CA VAL A 286 2.02 -16.09 13.62
C VAL A 286 2.81 -16.89 12.60
N ALA A 287 3.19 -16.28 11.47
CA ALA A 287 4.04 -16.92 10.47
C ALA A 287 5.41 -17.31 11.03
N TRP A 288 5.99 -16.49 11.90
CA TRP A 288 7.25 -16.80 12.55
C TRP A 288 7.11 -17.91 13.61
N GLU A 289 6.17 -17.75 14.54
CA GLU A 289 5.95 -18.68 15.66
C GLU A 289 5.59 -20.10 15.19
N THR A 290 4.87 -20.22 14.07
CA THR A 290 4.50 -21.50 13.47
C THR A 290 5.61 -22.13 12.62
N GLY A 291 6.76 -21.46 12.50
CA GLY A 291 7.85 -21.89 11.62
C GLY A 291 7.49 -21.79 10.13
N ALA A 292 6.51 -20.97 9.75
CA ALA A 292 6.15 -20.76 8.35
C ALA A 292 7.21 -19.93 7.61
N ALA A 293 7.80 -18.94 8.27
CA ALA A 293 8.90 -18.13 7.74
C ALA A 293 10.26 -18.74 8.09
N GLU A 294 11.17 -18.79 7.12
CA GLU A 294 12.57 -19.16 7.35
C GLU A 294 13.36 -18.05 8.03
N LYS A 295 13.03 -16.79 7.70
CA LYS A 295 13.74 -15.60 8.21
C LYS A 295 12.76 -14.47 8.48
N GLN A 296 12.99 -13.75 9.58
CA GLN A 296 12.43 -12.42 9.75
C GLN A 296 13.34 -11.36 9.11
N VAL A 297 12.75 -10.41 8.41
CA VAL A 297 13.47 -9.35 7.69
C VAL A 297 12.79 -8.01 7.95
N SER A 298 13.58 -6.98 8.21
CA SER A 298 13.05 -5.62 8.33
C SER A 298 12.47 -5.14 7.00
N LEU A 299 11.42 -4.32 7.05
CA LEU A 299 10.75 -3.81 5.84
C LEU A 299 11.74 -3.18 4.84
N ALA A 300 12.69 -2.39 5.34
CA ALA A 300 13.71 -1.73 4.53
C ALA A 300 14.63 -2.70 3.75
N ARG A 301 14.78 -3.95 4.22
CA ARG A 301 15.60 -4.98 3.57
C ARG A 301 14.79 -5.99 2.78
N MET A 302 13.45 -5.97 2.92
CA MET A 302 12.57 -6.97 2.36
C MET A 302 12.65 -7.04 0.83
N ALA A 303 12.68 -5.90 0.13
CA ALA A 303 12.81 -5.87 -1.33
C ALA A 303 14.07 -6.60 -1.82
N GLY A 304 15.23 -6.29 -1.22
CA GLY A 304 16.49 -6.94 -1.55
C GLY A 304 16.49 -8.44 -1.24
N ALA A 305 15.89 -8.83 -0.12
CA ALA A 305 15.78 -10.24 0.27
C ALA A 305 14.94 -11.05 -0.73
N LEU A 306 13.78 -10.53 -1.14
CA LEU A 306 12.90 -11.16 -2.13
C LEU A 306 13.58 -11.31 -3.49
N LEU A 307 14.16 -10.22 -4.00
CA LEU A 307 14.82 -10.21 -5.30
C LEU A 307 16.03 -11.14 -5.32
N GLN A 308 16.83 -11.18 -4.24
CA GLN A 308 17.98 -12.08 -4.16
C GLN A 308 17.54 -13.56 -4.13
N ALA A 309 16.50 -13.89 -3.36
CA ALA A 309 15.97 -15.24 -3.32
C ALA A 309 15.36 -15.70 -4.66
N ALA A 310 14.86 -14.75 -5.46
CA ALA A 310 14.24 -15.04 -6.75
C ALA A 310 15.22 -15.34 -7.91
N LYS A 311 16.51 -15.04 -7.73
CA LYS A 311 17.58 -15.38 -8.71
C LYS A 311 18.06 -16.82 -8.60
N ALA A 312 18.00 -17.38 -7.39
CA ALA A 312 18.58 -18.68 -7.05
C ALA A 312 17.70 -19.85 -7.49
#